data_AF-A0A7L1JXP9-F1
#
_entry.id   AF-A0A7L1JXP9-F1
#
_cell.length_a   1.000
_cell.length_b   1.000
_cell.length_c   1.000
_cell.angle_alpha   90.00
_cell.angle_beta   90.00
_cell.angle_gamma   90.00
#
_symmetry.space_group_name_H-M   'P 1'
#
loop_
_entity.id
_entity.type
_entity.pdbx_description
1 polymer ?
#
loop_
_entity_poly.entity_id
_entity_poly.type
_entity_poly.pdbx_seq_one_letter_code
_entity_poly.pdbx_strand_id
1 'polypeptide(L)'
;CLHGALRQLASAPGLFSAAQIFHHPELQLRTRFLNESLRFYGARPQALSGNESLDLLRVNEWVRGASRGVLPGLLPAMPPQPRLLLLSAVHLRAAWRMPLDAKQTVPLPFLRPGRPPRLVPTMTSKKYPVASFTDPRLQVQVGRLELSGGLSLVVLVPRGPPGALGTLERALDPPTFLGLLRRVARTAPQATALALPRLRLDLALDVVALVHDM
;
A
#
# COMPACT_ATOMS: atom_id res chain seq x y z
N CYS A 1 -21.37 2.73 11.65
CA CYS A 1 -20.56 3.95 11.87
C CYS A 1 -19.15 3.74 11.33
N LEU A 2 -18.50 4.81 10.85
CA LEU A 2 -17.24 4.79 10.06
C LEU A 2 -16.10 3.98 10.71
N HIS A 3 -15.83 4.19 11.99
CA HIS A 3 -14.73 3.49 12.70
C HIS A 3 -14.90 1.96 12.72
N GLY A 4 -16.13 1.48 12.80
CA GLY A 4 -16.42 0.04 12.71
C GLY A 4 -16.09 -0.53 11.33
N ALA A 5 -16.46 0.19 10.27
CA ALA A 5 -16.15 -0.21 8.89
C ALA A 5 -14.63 -0.20 8.62
N LEU A 6 -13.92 0.83 9.10
CA LEU A 6 -12.46 0.90 8.99
C LEU A 6 -11.77 -0.25 9.72
N ARG A 7 -12.22 -0.60 10.93
CA ARG A 7 -11.67 -1.73 11.68
C ARG A 7 -11.90 -3.06 10.95
N GLN A 8 -13.06 -3.23 10.33
CA GLN A 8 -13.35 -4.41 9.52
C GLN A 8 -12.42 -4.50 8.31
N LEU A 9 -12.17 -3.38 7.61
CA LEU A 9 -11.22 -3.32 6.49
C LEU A 9 -9.79 -3.62 6.93
N ALA A 10 -9.35 -3.08 8.08
CA ALA A 10 -8.03 -3.34 8.65
C ALA A 10 -7.84 -4.80 9.11
N SER A 11 -8.93 -5.57 9.23
CA SER A 11 -8.90 -6.99 9.60
C SER A 11 -8.80 -7.94 8.39
N ALA A 12 -8.62 -7.39 7.17
CA ALA A 12 -8.46 -8.21 5.97
C ALA A 12 -7.24 -9.14 6.08
N PRO A 13 -7.35 -10.43 5.72
CA PRO A 13 -6.22 -11.36 5.82
C PRO A 13 -5.00 -10.88 5.05
N GLY A 14 -3.83 -10.91 5.69
CA GLY A 14 -2.57 -10.47 5.09
C GLY A 14 -2.37 -8.95 5.06
N LEU A 15 -3.38 -8.15 5.40
CA LEU A 15 -3.23 -6.72 5.66
C LEU A 15 -2.94 -6.51 7.14
N PHE A 16 -1.86 -5.79 7.42
CA PHE A 16 -1.51 -5.33 8.75
C PHE A 16 -1.60 -3.82 8.75
N SER A 17 -2.39 -3.28 9.66
CA SER A 17 -2.51 -1.85 9.87
C SER A 17 -2.46 -1.57 11.36
N ALA A 18 -1.64 -0.60 11.74
CA ALA A 18 -1.59 -0.08 13.09
C ALA A 18 -1.53 1.44 13.03
N ALA A 19 -2.18 2.08 13.99
CA ALA A 19 -2.12 3.51 14.18
C ALA A 19 -1.69 3.81 15.61
N GLN A 20 -0.91 4.88 15.78
CA GLN A 20 -0.53 5.37 17.09
C GLN A 20 -0.49 6.88 17.11
N ILE A 21 -0.78 7.42 18.29
CA ILE A 21 -0.70 8.83 18.59
C ILE A 21 0.35 8.99 19.67
N PHE A 22 1.37 9.81 19.41
CA PHE A 22 2.23 10.33 20.47
C PHE A 22 1.86 11.78 20.75
N HIS A 23 1.90 12.22 22.00
CA HIS A 23 1.52 13.57 22.38
C HIS A 23 2.46 14.18 23.41
N HIS A 24 2.52 15.50 23.45
CA HIS A 24 3.28 16.23 24.47
C HIS A 24 2.75 15.88 25.88
N PRO A 25 3.61 15.76 26.91
CA PRO A 25 3.21 15.44 28.28
C PRO A 25 2.13 16.36 28.86
N GLU A 26 2.20 17.65 28.54
CA GLU A 26 1.27 18.66 29.05
C GLU A 26 -0.10 18.62 28.36
N LEU A 27 -0.23 17.88 27.25
CA LEU A 27 -1.50 17.76 26.54
C LEU A 27 -2.43 16.80 27.29
N GLN A 28 -3.45 17.34 27.94
CA GLN A 28 -4.47 16.54 28.61
C GLN A 28 -5.51 16.00 27.62
N LEU A 29 -5.39 14.72 27.29
CA LEU A 29 -6.35 14.03 26.46
C LEU A 29 -7.57 13.60 27.28
N ARG A 30 -8.78 13.81 26.73
CA ARG A 30 -10.03 13.41 27.38
C ARG A 30 -10.09 11.89 27.54
N THR A 31 -10.56 11.40 28.69
CA THR A 31 -10.74 9.95 28.95
C THR A 31 -11.56 9.24 27.88
N ARG A 32 -12.60 9.92 27.36
CA ARG A 32 -13.39 9.41 26.22
C ARG A 32 -12.53 9.10 25.00
N PHE A 33 -11.61 10.01 24.63
CA PHE A 33 -10.73 9.84 23.48
C PHE A 33 -9.76 8.66 23.70
N LEU A 34 -9.20 8.51 24.90
CA LEU A 34 -8.33 7.38 25.24
C LEU A 34 -9.07 6.02 25.09
N ASN A 35 -10.32 5.96 25.55
CA ASN A 35 -11.15 4.76 25.48
C ASN A 35 -11.59 4.44 24.04
N GLU A 36 -12.01 5.46 23.28
CA GLU A 36 -12.39 5.28 21.87
C GLU A 36 -11.18 4.92 21.00
N SER A 37 -10.02 5.50 21.26
CA SER A 37 -8.76 5.17 20.58
C SER A 37 -8.40 3.70 20.76
N LEU A 38 -8.44 3.21 22.01
CA LEU A 38 -8.22 1.80 22.30
C LEU A 38 -9.27 0.90 21.62
N ARG A 39 -10.55 1.28 21.69
CA ARG A 39 -11.65 0.48 21.14
C ARG A 39 -11.58 0.32 19.62
N PHE A 40 -11.23 1.39 18.90
CA PHE A 40 -11.29 1.40 17.43
C PHE A 40 -9.96 1.11 16.76
N TYR A 41 -8.84 1.51 17.39
CA TYR A 41 -7.50 1.42 16.80
C TYR A 41 -6.57 0.46 17.56
N GLY A 42 -7.01 -0.10 18.69
CA GLY A 42 -6.24 -1.08 19.47
C GLY A 42 -5.06 -0.49 20.24
N ALA A 43 -4.91 0.83 20.25
CA ALA A 43 -3.85 1.55 20.94
C ALA A 43 -4.40 2.74 21.70
N ARG A 44 -3.80 3.07 22.85
CA ARG A 44 -4.00 4.36 23.52
C ARG A 44 -2.89 5.31 23.08
N PRO A 45 -3.20 6.62 22.94
CA PRO A 45 -2.17 7.63 22.78
C PRO A 45 -1.11 7.53 23.87
N GLN A 46 0.15 7.75 23.50
CA GLN A 46 1.29 7.69 24.41
C GLN A 46 1.90 9.08 24.59
N ALA A 47 2.18 9.44 25.84
CA ALA A 47 2.92 10.66 26.12
C ALA A 47 4.39 10.50 25.70
N LEU A 48 4.92 11.52 25.03
CA LEU A 48 6.35 11.70 24.82
C LEU A 48 7.04 11.94 26.16
N SER A 49 8.35 11.70 26.24
CA SER A 49 9.14 11.95 27.45
C SER A 49 9.69 13.37 27.53
N GLY A 50 9.79 14.07 26.38
CA GLY A 50 10.50 15.33 26.27
C GLY A 50 12.01 15.16 26.02
N ASN A 51 12.51 13.92 26.03
CA ASN A 51 13.86 13.59 25.58
C ASN A 51 13.80 13.11 24.12
N GLU A 52 14.37 13.92 23.23
CA GLU A 52 14.28 13.70 21.78
C GLU A 52 14.82 12.33 21.35
N SER A 53 15.99 11.92 21.84
CA SER A 53 16.62 10.65 21.48
C SER A 53 15.81 9.45 21.96
N LEU A 54 15.27 9.52 23.17
CA LEU A 54 14.43 8.47 23.73
C LEU A 54 13.09 8.36 22.98
N ASP A 55 12.50 9.50 22.65
CA ASP A 55 11.23 9.57 21.95
C ASP A 55 11.37 9.09 20.49
N LEU A 56 12.46 9.46 19.81
CA LEU A 56 12.78 8.94 18.48
C LEU A 56 12.90 7.42 18.46
N LEU A 57 13.61 6.87 19.45
CA LEU A 57 13.79 5.42 19.60
C LEU A 57 12.43 4.74 19.83
N ARG A 58 11.59 5.25 20.72
CA ARG A 58 10.25 4.70 21.00
C ARG A 58 9.34 4.73 19.78
N VAL A 59 9.33 5.82 19.02
CA VAL A 59 8.53 5.93 17.79
C VAL A 59 9.00 4.90 16.77
N ASN A 60 10.31 4.80 16.52
CA ASN A 60 10.84 3.85 15.54
C ASN A 60 10.69 2.38 15.98
N GLU A 61 10.82 2.08 17.27
CA GLU A 61 10.51 0.76 17.82
C GLU A 61 9.03 0.40 17.64
N TRP A 62 8.13 1.36 17.88
CA TRP A 62 6.71 1.16 17.62
C TRP A 62 6.45 0.86 16.14
N VAL A 63 7.05 1.61 15.21
CA VAL A 63 6.93 1.37 13.75
C VAL A 63 7.45 -0.03 13.38
N ARG A 64 8.60 -0.42 13.94
CA ARG A 64 9.17 -1.75 13.72
C ARG A 64 8.24 -2.85 14.23
N GLY A 65 7.66 -2.70 15.42
CA GLY A 65 6.68 -3.64 15.97
C GLY A 65 5.41 -3.71 15.11
N ALA A 66 4.84 -2.55 14.77
CA ALA A 66 3.64 -2.41 13.96
C ALA A 66 3.79 -3.03 12.55
N SER A 67 4.97 -2.91 11.95
CA SER A 67 5.28 -3.49 10.64
C SER A 67 5.83 -4.92 10.70
N ARG A 68 5.83 -5.57 11.88
CA ARG A 68 6.42 -6.91 12.09
C ARG A 68 7.88 -7.01 11.63
N GLY A 69 8.63 -5.93 11.80
CA GLY A 69 10.04 -5.82 11.44
C GLY A 69 10.31 -5.51 9.97
N VAL A 70 9.28 -5.34 9.14
CA VAL A 70 9.46 -5.01 7.71
C VAL A 70 9.99 -3.60 7.54
N LEU A 71 9.49 -2.64 8.33
CA LEU A 71 9.99 -1.28 8.36
C LEU A 71 10.94 -1.13 9.55
N PRO A 72 12.23 -0.82 9.33
CA PRO A 72 13.20 -0.69 10.42
C PRO A 72 12.97 0.56 11.29
N GLY A 73 12.30 1.57 10.74
CA GLY A 73 11.94 2.84 11.39
C GLY A 73 11.18 3.73 10.41
N LEU A 74 10.68 4.87 10.87
CA LEU A 74 9.98 5.86 10.04
C LEU A 74 10.68 7.22 10.07
N LEU A 75 11.03 7.70 11.26
CA LEU A 75 11.54 9.05 11.45
C LEU A 75 13.07 9.02 11.57
N PRO A 76 13.81 9.84 10.78
CA PRO A 76 15.25 9.98 10.95
C PRO A 76 15.61 10.89 12.15
N ALA A 77 14.71 11.80 12.52
CA ALA A 77 14.80 12.69 13.68
C ALA A 77 13.38 13.05 14.15
N MET A 78 13.23 13.52 15.38
CA MET A 78 11.94 14.03 15.84
C MET A 78 11.68 15.40 15.22
N PRO A 79 10.43 15.72 14.85
CA PRO A 79 10.10 17.08 14.46
C PRO A 79 10.26 18.02 15.67
N PRO A 80 10.62 19.30 15.44
CA PRO A 80 10.84 20.24 16.53
C PRO A 80 9.56 20.49 17.33
N GLN A 81 9.67 20.43 18.67
CA GLN A 81 8.58 20.70 19.61
C GLN A 81 7.27 19.95 19.27
N PRO A 82 7.30 18.61 19.19
CA PRO A 82 6.15 17.83 18.75
C PRO A 82 5.02 17.91 19.79
N ARG A 83 3.90 18.54 19.41
CA ARG A 83 2.69 18.55 20.25
C ARG A 83 1.86 17.29 20.10
N LEU A 84 1.73 16.81 18.87
CA LEU A 84 0.98 15.62 18.50
C LEU A 84 1.65 14.99 17.29
N LEU A 85 1.87 13.68 17.33
CA LEU A 85 2.38 12.88 16.22
C LEU A 85 1.37 11.79 15.90
N LEU A 86 0.89 11.78 14.67
CA LEU A 86 -0.04 10.79 14.15
C LEU A 86 0.73 9.85 13.24
N LEU A 87 0.71 8.57 13.57
CA LEU A 87 1.46 7.55 12.85
C LEU A 87 0.50 6.48 12.37
N SER A 88 0.70 6.05 11.13
CA SER A 88 0.05 4.89 10.55
C SER A 88 1.10 4.04 9.88
N ALA A 89 1.11 2.75 10.19
CA ALA A 89 1.94 1.76 9.53
C ALA A 89 1.02 0.74 8.86
N VAL A 90 1.15 0.59 7.55
CA VAL A 90 0.38 -0.37 6.76
C VAL A 90 1.34 -1.28 6.00
N HIS A 91 1.14 -2.58 6.14
CA HIS A 91 1.91 -3.59 5.42
C HIS A 91 0.98 -4.66 4.86
N LEU A 92 1.08 -4.91 3.55
CA LEU A 92 0.36 -5.99 2.89
C LEU A 92 1.32 -7.14 2.58
N ARG A 93 1.02 -8.32 3.12
CA ARG A 93 1.66 -9.58 2.74
C ARG A 93 0.60 -10.58 2.35
N ALA A 94 0.46 -10.80 1.06
CA ALA A 94 -0.46 -11.78 0.50
C ALA A 94 0.30 -12.74 -0.42
N ALA A 95 0.06 -14.04 -0.25
CA ALA A 95 0.57 -15.05 -1.17
C ALA A 95 -0.31 -15.10 -2.42
N TRP A 96 0.25 -15.48 -3.57
CA TRP A 96 -0.54 -15.82 -4.76
C TRP A 96 -1.49 -16.97 -4.47
N ARG A 97 -2.73 -16.91 -4.97
CA ARG A 97 -3.65 -18.05 -4.86
C ARG A 97 -3.13 -19.28 -5.61
N MET A 98 -2.54 -19.05 -6.78
CA MET A 98 -1.78 -20.03 -7.53
C MET A 98 -0.30 -19.62 -7.52
N PRO A 99 0.60 -20.35 -6.83
CA PRO A 99 2.00 -19.99 -6.78
C PRO A 99 2.64 -19.93 -8.18
N LEU A 100 3.49 -18.93 -8.40
CA LEU A 100 4.36 -18.85 -9.58
C LEU A 100 5.63 -19.64 -9.31
N ASP A 101 6.09 -20.42 -10.28
CA ASP A 101 7.32 -21.20 -10.18
C ASP A 101 8.54 -20.25 -10.11
N ALA A 102 9.26 -20.31 -9.00
CA ALA A 102 10.45 -19.49 -8.79
C ALA A 102 11.54 -19.76 -9.84
N LYS A 103 11.61 -20.98 -10.39
CA LYS A 103 12.56 -21.36 -11.45
C LYS A 103 12.23 -20.71 -12.79
N GLN A 104 10.99 -20.26 -12.98
CA GLN A 104 10.55 -19.50 -14.16
C GLN A 104 10.65 -17.98 -13.95
N THR A 105 11.26 -17.52 -12.84
CA THR A 105 11.62 -16.11 -12.70
C THR A 105 12.89 -15.86 -13.49
N VAL A 106 12.81 -15.03 -14.53
CA VAL A 106 13.96 -14.69 -15.40
C VAL A 106 14.15 -13.17 -15.48
N PRO A 107 15.38 -12.68 -15.70
CA PRO A 107 15.62 -11.26 -15.96
C PRO A 107 14.96 -10.86 -17.30
N LEU A 108 14.03 -9.92 -17.28
CA LEU A 108 13.43 -9.35 -18.49
C LEU A 108 13.56 -7.81 -18.51
N PRO A 109 13.62 -7.19 -19.70
CA PRO A 109 13.68 -5.74 -19.82
C PRO A 109 12.43 -5.06 -19.26
N PHE A 110 12.64 -4.08 -18.38
CA PHE A 110 11.60 -3.17 -17.89
C PHE A 110 11.87 -1.76 -18.41
N LEU A 111 10.89 -1.19 -19.12
CA LEU A 111 10.98 0.11 -19.77
C LEU A 111 10.59 1.22 -18.79
N ARG A 112 11.36 2.31 -18.79
CA ARG A 112 11.12 3.48 -17.93
C ARG A 112 11.14 4.75 -18.78
N PRO A 113 10.27 5.73 -18.51
CA PRO A 113 10.27 7.00 -19.24
C PRO A 113 11.66 7.65 -19.24
N GLY A 114 12.16 8.01 -20.42
CA GLY A 114 13.44 8.72 -20.58
C GLY A 114 14.68 7.97 -20.08
N ARG A 115 14.59 6.65 -19.83
CA ARG A 115 15.72 5.85 -19.33
C ARG A 115 15.90 4.57 -20.15
N PRO A 116 17.13 4.05 -20.28
CA PRO A 116 17.35 2.78 -20.95
C PRO A 116 16.64 1.63 -20.22
N PRO A 117 16.27 0.55 -20.95
CA PRO A 117 15.69 -0.64 -20.37
C PRO A 117 16.58 -1.20 -19.27
N ARG A 118 15.97 -1.65 -18.17
CA ARG A 118 16.69 -2.32 -17.07
C ARG A 118 16.18 -3.75 -16.96
N LEU A 119 17.10 -4.72 -16.89
CA LEU A 119 16.72 -6.10 -16.59
C LEU A 119 16.27 -6.20 -15.13
N VAL A 120 15.07 -6.74 -14.92
CA VAL A 120 14.50 -6.96 -13.59
C VAL A 120 14.03 -8.41 -13.43
N PRO A 121 14.10 -8.99 -12.21
CA PRO A 121 13.53 -10.30 -11.95
C PRO A 121 12.03 -10.32 -12.25
N THR A 122 11.64 -11.07 -13.28
CA THR A 122 10.27 -11.11 -13.79
C THR A 122 9.74 -12.51 -13.69
N MET A 123 8.64 -12.69 -12.95
CA MET A 123 7.96 -13.97 -12.82
C MET A 123 7.21 -14.26 -14.12
N THR A 124 7.40 -15.45 -14.67
CA THR A 124 6.75 -15.84 -15.94
C THR A 124 5.90 -17.09 -15.81
N SER A 125 4.87 -17.19 -16.64
CA SER A 125 4.06 -18.40 -16.81
C SER A 125 3.35 -18.36 -18.14
N LYS A 126 3.24 -19.51 -18.83
CA LYS A 126 2.59 -19.59 -20.15
C LYS A 126 1.06 -19.55 -20.09
N LYS A 127 0.47 -20.00 -18.98
CA LYS A 127 -0.98 -20.24 -18.84
C LYS A 127 -1.48 -19.86 -17.44
N TYR A 128 -1.03 -18.73 -16.91
CA TYR A 128 -1.48 -18.26 -15.60
C TYR A 128 -2.93 -17.74 -15.69
N PRO A 129 -3.81 -18.07 -14.73
CA PRO A 129 -5.18 -17.55 -14.74
C PRO A 129 -5.20 -16.05 -14.43
N VAL A 130 -5.58 -15.23 -15.41
CA VAL A 130 -5.70 -13.78 -15.26
C VAL A 130 -7.07 -13.35 -15.79
N ALA A 131 -7.85 -12.65 -14.98
CA ALA A 131 -9.03 -11.93 -15.48
C ALA A 131 -8.53 -10.63 -16.11
N SER A 132 -8.65 -10.48 -17.41
CA SER A 132 -8.11 -9.30 -18.10
C SER A 132 -9.00 -8.79 -19.22
N PHE A 133 -8.87 -7.51 -19.50
CA PHE A 133 -9.47 -6.88 -20.67
C PHE A 133 -8.62 -5.70 -21.12
N THR A 134 -8.92 -5.20 -22.31
CA THR A 134 -8.37 -3.94 -22.83
C THR A 134 -9.44 -2.88 -22.81
N ASP A 135 -9.11 -1.70 -22.29
CA ASP A 135 -9.91 -0.51 -22.53
C ASP A 135 -9.30 0.28 -23.71
N PRO A 136 -9.97 0.31 -24.87
CA PRO A 136 -9.44 1.01 -26.04
C PRO A 136 -9.55 2.54 -25.92
N ARG A 137 -10.41 3.07 -25.05
CA ARG A 137 -10.56 4.52 -24.87
C ARG A 137 -9.39 5.08 -24.07
N LEU A 138 -9.03 4.38 -22.99
CA LEU A 138 -7.91 4.74 -22.12
C LEU A 138 -6.56 4.17 -22.60
N GLN A 139 -6.57 3.35 -23.65
CA GLN A 139 -5.39 2.63 -24.14
C GLN A 139 -4.67 1.89 -23.00
N VAL A 140 -5.40 1.10 -22.21
CA VAL A 140 -4.84 0.39 -21.05
C VAL A 140 -5.24 -1.07 -21.05
N GLN A 141 -4.29 -1.93 -20.71
CA GLN A 141 -4.55 -3.33 -20.38
C GLN A 141 -4.77 -3.45 -18.87
N VAL A 142 -5.91 -4.00 -18.47
CA VAL A 142 -6.25 -4.24 -17.07
C VAL A 142 -6.18 -5.74 -16.82
N GLY A 143 -5.42 -6.15 -15.81
CA GLY A 143 -5.33 -7.55 -15.38
C GLY A 143 -5.58 -7.67 -13.88
N ARG A 144 -6.34 -8.68 -13.48
CA ARG A 144 -6.57 -9.06 -12.09
C ARG A 144 -6.02 -10.46 -11.84
N LEU A 145 -5.19 -10.59 -10.81
CA LEU A 145 -4.59 -11.83 -10.34
C LEU A 145 -5.07 -12.12 -8.91
N GLU A 146 -5.50 -13.35 -8.67
CA GLU A 146 -6.01 -13.76 -7.35
C GLU A 146 -4.87 -13.97 -6.35
N LEU A 147 -5.07 -13.44 -5.15
CA LEU A 147 -4.22 -13.66 -3.99
C LEU A 147 -4.98 -14.52 -2.96
N SER A 148 -4.24 -15.03 -1.99
CA SER A 148 -4.78 -15.67 -0.80
C SER A 148 -5.60 -14.67 0.03
N GLY A 149 -6.52 -15.19 0.86
CA GLY A 149 -7.29 -14.36 1.79
C GLY A 149 -8.40 -13.52 1.16
N GLY A 150 -8.85 -13.86 -0.06
CA GLY A 150 -9.91 -13.12 -0.75
C GLY A 150 -9.44 -11.79 -1.38
N LEU A 151 -8.12 -11.58 -1.44
CA LEU A 151 -7.51 -10.41 -2.06
C LEU A 151 -7.21 -10.66 -3.54
N SER A 152 -7.03 -9.59 -4.30
CA SER A 152 -6.55 -9.66 -5.68
C SER A 152 -5.65 -8.48 -6.00
N LEU A 153 -4.61 -8.70 -6.82
CA LEU A 153 -3.81 -7.63 -7.40
C LEU A 153 -4.44 -7.21 -8.72
N VAL A 154 -4.76 -5.93 -8.87
CA VAL A 154 -5.17 -5.34 -10.15
C VAL A 154 -4.01 -4.52 -10.71
N VAL A 155 -3.62 -4.81 -11.94
CA VAL A 155 -2.52 -4.14 -12.65
C VAL A 155 -3.10 -3.43 -13.87
N LEU A 156 -2.81 -2.14 -13.99
CA LEU A 156 -3.15 -1.32 -15.15
C LEU A 156 -1.85 -1.02 -15.89
N VAL A 157 -1.75 -1.48 -17.14
CA VAL A 157 -0.57 -1.29 -17.99
C VAL A 157 -0.98 -0.43 -19.19
N PRO A 158 -0.53 0.84 -19.28
CA PRO A 158 -0.74 1.66 -20.46
C PRO A 158 -0.20 0.96 -21.71
N ARG A 159 -0.97 1.01 -22.79
CA ARG A 159 -0.56 0.63 -24.13
C ARG A 159 0.00 1.86 -24.82
N GLY A 160 1.27 1.81 -25.18
CA GLY A 160 1.94 2.94 -25.81
C GLY A 160 3.37 3.11 -25.30
N PRO A 161 4.03 4.23 -25.65
CA PRO A 161 5.38 4.50 -25.20
C PRO A 161 5.42 4.64 -23.66
N PRO A 162 6.58 4.45 -23.01
CA PRO A 162 6.71 4.50 -21.55
C PRO A 162 6.14 5.75 -20.87
N GLY A 163 6.03 6.89 -21.57
CA GLY A 163 5.43 8.12 -21.05
C GLY A 163 3.89 8.14 -20.92
N ALA A 164 3.19 7.09 -21.38
CA ALA A 164 1.73 7.04 -21.38
C ALA A 164 1.10 6.96 -19.96
N LEU A 165 1.87 6.57 -18.94
CA LEU A 165 1.38 6.41 -17.56
C LEU A 165 0.80 7.72 -17.00
N GLY A 166 1.49 8.84 -17.15
CA GLY A 166 1.02 10.12 -16.61
C GLY A 166 -0.26 10.64 -17.28
N THR A 167 -0.54 10.23 -18.52
CA THR A 167 -1.82 10.52 -19.19
C THR A 167 -2.93 9.62 -18.68
N LEU A 168 -2.63 8.34 -18.44
CA LEU A 168 -3.59 7.42 -17.81
C LEU A 168 -3.96 7.90 -16.40
N GLU A 169 -2.99 8.25 -15.56
CA GLU A 169 -3.22 8.71 -14.18
C GLU A 169 -4.16 9.93 -14.13
N ARG A 170 -3.96 10.91 -15.02
CA ARG A 170 -4.85 12.08 -15.14
C ARG A 170 -6.27 11.74 -15.63
N ALA A 171 -6.42 10.66 -16.39
CA ALA A 171 -7.71 10.21 -16.90
C ALA A 171 -8.48 9.29 -15.92
N LEU A 172 -7.82 8.80 -14.85
CA LEU A 172 -8.42 7.93 -13.85
C LEU A 172 -9.19 8.71 -12.78
N ASP A 173 -10.24 9.43 -13.20
CA ASP A 173 -11.20 9.99 -12.25
C ASP A 173 -11.94 8.88 -11.47
N PRO A 174 -12.57 9.19 -10.31
CA PRO A 174 -13.18 8.15 -9.48
C PRO A 174 -14.23 7.29 -10.21
N PRO A 175 -15.14 7.84 -11.04
CA PRO A 175 -16.07 7.04 -11.84
C PRO A 175 -15.37 6.09 -12.81
N THR A 176 -14.34 6.57 -13.52
CA THR A 176 -13.57 5.79 -14.49
C THR A 176 -12.83 4.66 -13.80
N PHE A 177 -12.12 4.97 -12.71
CA PHE A 177 -11.40 4.00 -11.92
C PHE A 177 -12.33 2.90 -11.37
N LEU A 178 -13.45 3.28 -10.75
CA LEU A 178 -14.44 2.33 -10.25
C LEU A 178 -15.06 1.49 -11.37
N GLY A 179 -15.27 2.09 -12.55
CA GLY A 179 -15.73 1.39 -13.75
C GLY A 179 -14.79 0.27 -14.18
N LEU A 180 -13.48 0.56 -14.24
CA LEU A 180 -12.45 -0.43 -14.58
C LEU A 180 -12.40 -1.57 -13.54
N LEU A 181 -12.44 -1.24 -12.25
CA LEU A 181 -12.42 -2.25 -11.18
C LEU A 181 -13.65 -3.15 -11.20
N ARG A 182 -14.85 -2.57 -11.34
CA ARG A 182 -16.11 -3.35 -11.43
C ARG A 182 -16.16 -4.23 -12.66
N ARG A 183 -15.55 -3.79 -13.77
CA ARG A 183 -15.43 -4.60 -14.98
C ARG A 183 -14.49 -5.77 -14.73
N VAL A 184 -13.27 -5.53 -14.24
CA VAL A 184 -12.28 -6.59 -14.04
C VAL A 184 -12.74 -7.63 -13.00
N ALA A 185 -13.50 -7.20 -11.99
CA ALA A 185 -14.04 -8.07 -10.95
C ALA A 185 -15.12 -9.05 -11.48
N ARG A 186 -15.80 -8.70 -12.58
CA ARG A 186 -16.81 -9.54 -13.24
C ARG A 186 -16.25 -10.34 -14.42
N THR A 187 -15.02 -10.08 -14.83
CA THR A 187 -14.36 -10.79 -15.91
C THR A 187 -13.90 -12.18 -15.44
N ALA A 188 -14.23 -13.22 -16.20
CA ALA A 188 -13.74 -14.57 -15.92
C ALA A 188 -12.22 -14.67 -16.17
N PRO A 189 -11.44 -15.32 -15.30
CA PRO A 189 -10.03 -15.59 -15.55
C PRO A 189 -9.82 -16.46 -16.79
N GLN A 190 -8.77 -16.15 -17.56
CA GLN A 190 -8.36 -16.93 -18.74
C GLN A 190 -6.88 -17.30 -18.65
N ALA A 191 -6.52 -18.42 -19.26
CA ALA A 191 -5.13 -18.88 -19.34
C ALA A 191 -4.31 -17.88 -20.17
N THR A 192 -3.44 -17.13 -19.50
CA THR A 192 -2.73 -15.98 -20.06
C THR A 192 -1.22 -16.16 -19.91
N ALA A 193 -0.46 -15.80 -20.94
CA ALA A 193 0.99 -15.66 -20.82
C ALA A 193 1.30 -14.46 -19.91
N LEU A 194 1.82 -14.73 -18.72
CA LEU A 194 2.11 -13.73 -17.71
C LEU A 194 3.60 -13.44 -17.69
N ALA A 195 3.95 -12.15 -17.65
CA ALA A 195 5.25 -11.63 -17.28
C ALA A 195 5.04 -10.48 -16.29
N LEU A 196 5.36 -10.70 -15.02
CA LEU A 196 5.13 -9.73 -13.95
C LEU A 196 6.40 -9.52 -13.13
N PRO A 197 6.97 -8.30 -13.08
CA PRO A 197 8.10 -8.00 -12.21
C PRO A 197 7.81 -8.36 -10.76
N ARG A 198 8.82 -8.80 -10.01
CA ARG A 198 8.66 -8.94 -8.56
C ARG A 198 8.43 -7.55 -7.96
N LEU A 199 7.28 -7.38 -7.32
CA LEU A 199 6.88 -6.11 -6.71
C LEU A 199 7.35 -6.07 -5.26
N ARG A 200 8.11 -5.03 -4.92
CA ARG A 200 8.42 -4.63 -3.55
C ARG A 200 8.38 -3.10 -3.52
N LEU A 201 7.55 -2.56 -2.64
CA LEU A 201 7.39 -1.13 -2.45
C LEU A 201 7.46 -0.84 -0.96
N ASP A 202 8.50 -0.12 -0.56
CA ASP A 202 8.69 0.38 0.78
C ASP A 202 8.63 1.91 0.68
N LEU A 203 7.60 2.54 1.26
CA LEU A 203 7.33 3.97 1.11
C LEU A 203 7.03 4.58 2.49
N ALA A 204 7.70 5.68 2.80
CA ALA A 204 7.42 6.55 3.93
C ALA A 204 6.92 7.89 3.39
N LEU A 205 5.78 8.37 3.87
CA LEU A 205 5.15 9.62 3.43
C LEU A 205 4.83 10.49 4.63
N ASP A 206 5.08 11.79 4.48
CA ASP A 206 4.43 12.80 5.31
C ASP A 206 3.03 13.07 4.73
N VAL A 207 2.02 12.53 5.40
CA VAL A 207 0.63 12.64 4.97
C VAL A 207 0.08 14.04 5.21
N VAL A 208 0.67 14.82 6.15
CA VAL A 208 0.22 16.18 6.42
C VAL A 208 0.50 17.05 5.21
N ALA A 209 1.71 17.00 4.66
CA ALA A 209 2.06 17.72 3.43
C ALA A 209 1.11 17.35 2.28
N LEU A 210 0.84 16.06 2.09
CA LEU A 210 -0.02 15.57 1.00
C LEU A 210 -1.48 16.01 1.13
N VAL A 211 -2.03 16.09 2.35
CA VAL A 211 -3.43 16.45 2.57
C VAL A 211 -3.66 17.96 2.43
N HIS A 212 -2.65 18.80 2.72
CA HIS A 212 -2.78 20.25 2.51
C HIS A 212 -2.80 20.65 1.03
N ASP A 213 -2.26 19.80 0.16
CA ASP A 213 -2.23 20.01 -1.30
C ASP A 213 -3.49 19.48 -2.03
N MET A 214 -4.42 18.85 -1.31
CA MET A 214 -5.70 18.31 -1.83
C MET A 214 -6.86 19.30 -1.74
#